data_AF-A0A0C9W7I6-F1
#
_entry.id   AF-A0A0C9W7I6-F1
#
_cell.length_a   1.000
_cell.length_b   1.000
_cell.length_c   1.000
_cell.angle_alpha   90.00
_cell.angle_beta   90.00
_cell.angle_gamma   90.00
#
_symmetry.space_group_name_H-M   'P 1'
#
loop_
_entity.id
_entity.type
_entity.pdbx_description
1 polymer ?
#
loop_
_entity_poly.entity_id
_entity_poly.type
_entity_poly.pdbx_seq_one_letter_code
_entity_poly.pdbx_strand_id
1 'polypeptide(L)'
;ETVYRVSWLKSKARFERWKEELELVCHEMFWTTLWFRHQELEWEQRYMHAVEQGHQAYAAKKKELWERFRRKAEESFEGKMLAIN
;
A
#
# COMPACT_ATOMS: atom_id res chain seq x y z
N GLU A 1 -32.01 24.07 22.84
CA GLU A 1 -31.87 22.61 22.65
C GLU A 1 -31.36 22.18 21.26
N THR A 2 -31.92 22.70 20.17
CA THR A 2 -31.55 22.33 18.78
C THR A 2 -30.09 22.61 18.39
N VAL A 3 -29.52 23.73 18.83
CA VAL A 3 -28.14 24.13 18.52
C VAL A 3 -27.10 23.13 19.06
N TYR A 4 -27.31 22.60 20.28
CA TYR A 4 -26.42 21.61 20.88
C TYR A 4 -26.45 20.27 20.13
N ARG A 5 -27.64 19.81 19.73
CA ARG A 5 -27.80 18.59 18.93
C ARG A 5 -27.10 18.69 17.58
N VAL A 6 -27.26 19.82 16.88
CA VAL A 6 -26.60 20.06 15.58
C VAL A 6 -25.08 20.10 15.74
N SER A 7 -24.58 20.77 16.79
CA SER A 7 -23.14 20.80 17.08
C SER A 7 -22.59 19.39 17.33
N TRP A 8 -23.29 18.59 18.16
CA TRP A 8 -22.90 17.22 18.45
C TRP A 8 -22.90 16.33 17.19
N LEU A 9 -23.95 16.40 16.36
CA LEU A 9 -24.03 15.64 15.11
C LEU A 9 -22.89 15.98 14.14
N LYS A 10 -22.52 17.26 14.03
CA LYS A 10 -21.38 17.68 13.19
C LYS A 10 -20.06 17.12 13.71
N SER A 11 -19.85 17.15 15.03
CA SER A 11 -18.65 16.59 15.66
C SER A 11 -18.59 15.07 15.48
N LYS A 12 -19.71 14.38 15.67
CA LYS A 12 -19.82 12.93 15.45
C LYS A 12 -19.53 12.55 14.00
N ALA A 13 -20.15 13.22 13.03
CA ALA A 13 -19.92 12.96 11.61
C ALA A 13 -18.45 13.18 11.20
N ARG A 14 -17.78 14.18 11.79
CA ARG A 14 -16.34 14.41 11.57
C ARG A 14 -15.50 13.28 12.15
N PHE A 15 -15.82 12.83 13.36
CA PHE A 15 -15.13 11.71 14.00
C PHE A 15 -15.28 10.41 13.20
N GLU A 16 -16.49 10.08 12.76
CA GLU A 16 -16.77 8.89 11.96
C GLU A 16 -16.01 8.93 10.62
N ARG A 17 -15.99 10.07 9.95
CA ARG A 17 -15.19 10.25 8.72
C ARG A 17 -13.70 10.03 8.95
N TRP A 18 -13.12 10.59 10.01
CA TRP A 18 -11.70 10.38 10.33
C TRP A 18 -11.40 8.91 10.62
N LYS A 19 -12.33 8.20 11.26
CA LYS A 19 -12.19 6.76 11.51
C LYS A 19 -12.18 5.98 10.20
N GLU A 20 -13.09 6.30 9.27
CA GLU A 20 -13.16 5.68 7.94
C GLU A 20 -11.89 5.98 7.12
N GLU A 21 -11.45 7.24 7.08
CA GLU A 21 -10.22 7.63 6.37
C GLU A 21 -8.99 6.90 6.92
N LEU A 22 -8.89 6.71 8.24
CA LEU A 22 -7.80 5.95 8.84
C LEU A 22 -7.80 4.49 8.39
N GLU A 23 -8.97 3.86 8.32
CA GLU A 23 -9.15 2.48 7.86
C GLU A 23 -8.78 2.34 6.38
N LEU A 24 -9.25 3.26 5.53
CA LEU A 24 -8.90 3.30 4.11
C LEU A 24 -7.39 3.44 3.90
N VAL A 25 -6.73 4.35 4.61
CA VAL A 25 -5.27 4.54 4.50
C VAL A 25 -4.53 3.27 4.93
N CYS A 26 -4.97 2.57 5.98
CA CYS A 26 -4.36 1.29 6.38
C CYS A 26 -4.47 0.24 5.27
N HIS A 27 -5.64 0.13 4.63
CA HIS A 27 -5.84 -0.77 3.50
C HIS A 27 -5.00 -0.38 2.28
N GLU A 28 -4.92 0.91 1.95
CA GLU A 28 -4.08 1.41 0.86
C GLU A 28 -2.59 1.10 1.09
N MET A 29 -2.08 1.27 2.31
CA MET A 29 -0.71 0.90 2.69
C MET A 29 -0.46 -0.60 2.48
N PHE A 30 -1.40 -1.44 2.92
CA PHE A 30 -1.33 -2.89 2.74
C PHE A 30 -1.35 -3.28 1.26
N TRP A 31 -2.31 -2.76 0.47
CA TRP A 31 -2.41 -3.05 -0.95
C TRP A 31 -1.22 -2.53 -1.75
N THR A 32 -0.65 -1.39 -1.37
CA THR A 32 0.56 -0.86 -1.99
C THR A 32 1.74 -1.83 -1.84
N THR A 33 1.93 -2.41 -0.65
CA THR A 33 2.96 -3.43 -0.41
C THR A 33 2.72 -4.69 -1.24
N LEU A 34 1.46 -5.16 -1.30
CA LEU A 34 1.09 -6.31 -2.13
C LEU A 34 1.34 -6.05 -3.62
N TRP A 35 1.04 -4.84 -4.10
CA TRP A 35 1.28 -4.43 -5.47
C TRP A 35 2.76 -4.45 -5.82
N PHE A 36 3.64 -3.94 -4.95
CA PHE A 36 5.08 -4.00 -5.17
C PHE A 36 5.59 -5.43 -5.25
N ARG A 37 5.11 -6.31 -4.37
CA ARG A 37 5.43 -7.75 -4.44
C ARG A 37 4.94 -8.39 -5.74
N HIS A 38 3.73 -8.05 -6.18
CA HIS A 38 3.22 -8.54 -7.46
C HIS A 38 4.09 -8.08 -8.63
N GLN A 39 4.50 -6.81 -8.67
CA GLN A 39 5.39 -6.30 -9.71
C GLN A 39 6.76 -6.98 -9.70
N GLU A 40 7.36 -7.21 -8.53
CA GLU A 40 8.59 -7.98 -8.39
C GLU A 40 8.47 -9.38 -9.03
N LEU A 41 7.39 -10.10 -8.74
CA LEU A 41 7.11 -11.42 -9.31
C LEU A 41 6.89 -11.36 -10.84
N GLU A 42 6.19 -10.35 -11.33
CA GLU A 42 6.01 -10.14 -12.77
C GLU A 42 7.33 -9.93 -13.50
N TRP A 43 8.24 -9.13 -12.94
CA TRP A 43 9.56 -8.91 -13.53
C TRP A 43 10.47 -10.13 -13.41
N GLU A 44 10.34 -10.94 -12.36
CA GLU A 44 10.98 -12.25 -12.28
C GLU A 44 10.50 -13.19 -13.38
N GLN A 45 9.18 -13.27 -13.61
CA GLN A 45 8.63 -14.07 -14.71
C GLN A 45 9.18 -13.61 -16.06
N ARG A 46 9.24 -12.30 -16.30
CA ARG A 46 9.83 -11.75 -17.54
C ARG A 46 11.31 -12.07 -17.68
N TYR A 47 12.07 -12.06 -16.59
CA TYR A 47 13.46 -12.49 -16.59
C TYR A 47 13.60 -13.95 -17.06
N MET A 48 12.77 -14.85 -16.52
CA MET A 48 12.81 -16.28 -16.84
C MET A 48 12.45 -16.58 -18.30
N HIS A 49 11.58 -15.77 -18.91
CA HIS A 49 11.14 -15.93 -20.30
C HIS A 49 11.97 -15.12 -21.31
N ALA A 50 12.89 -14.28 -20.85
CA ALA A 50 13.72 -13.47 -21.72
C ALA A 50 14.81 -14.32 -22.40
N VAL A 51 14.85 -14.25 -23.73
CA VAL A 51 15.83 -14.97 -24.57
C VAL A 51 17.15 -14.21 -24.66
N GLU A 52 17.07 -12.88 -24.76
CA GLU A 52 18.25 -12.02 -24.91
C GLU A 52 18.83 -11.62 -23.55
N GLN A 53 20.16 -11.66 -23.44
CA GLN A 53 20.87 -11.26 -22.23
C GLN A 53 20.60 -9.81 -21.81
N GLY A 54 20.40 -8.91 -22.78
CA GLY A 54 20.03 -7.51 -22.50
C GLY A 54 18.66 -7.39 -21.81
N HIS A 55 17.67 -8.16 -22.27
CA HIS A 55 16.35 -8.21 -21.66
C HIS A 55 16.39 -8.83 -20.26
N GLN A 56 17.18 -9.88 -20.08
CA GLN A 56 17.43 -10.47 -18.75
C GLN A 56 18.04 -9.45 -17.80
N ALA A 57 19.11 -8.76 -18.20
CA ALA A 57 19.75 -7.73 -17.36
C ALA A 57 18.77 -6.60 -16.98
N TYR A 58 17.92 -6.16 -17.92
CA TYR A 58 16.90 -5.15 -17.63
C TYR A 58 15.81 -5.65 -16.68
N ALA A 59 15.30 -6.87 -16.90
CA ALA A 59 14.28 -7.47 -16.05
C ALA A 59 14.80 -7.69 -14.61
N ALA A 60 16.04 -8.16 -14.46
CA ALA A 60 16.69 -8.30 -13.15
C ALA A 60 16.78 -6.95 -12.41
N LYS A 61 17.19 -5.89 -13.10
CA LYS A 61 17.23 -4.53 -12.52
C LYS A 61 15.85 -4.05 -12.08
N LYS A 62 14.80 -4.37 -12.85
CA LYS A 62 13.43 -3.99 -12.51
C LYS A 62 12.90 -4.77 -11.32
N LYS A 63 13.16 -6.07 -11.24
CA LYS A 63 12.83 -6.89 -10.06
C LYS A 63 13.45 -6.28 -8.80
N GLU A 64 14.75 -6.00 -8.82
CA GLU A 64 15.47 -5.40 -7.68
C GLU A 64 14.85 -4.05 -7.26
N LEU A 65 14.47 -3.21 -8.22
CA LEU A 65 13.80 -1.94 -7.93
C LEU A 65 12.48 -2.15 -7.17
N TRP A 66 11.64 -3.08 -7.62
CA TRP A 66 10.36 -3.36 -6.97
C TRP A 66 10.52 -4.03 -5.61
N GLU A 67 11.51 -4.91 -5.46
CA GLU A 67 11.89 -5.49 -4.16
C GLU A 67 12.28 -4.38 -3.17
N ARG A 68 13.09 -3.40 -3.61
CA ARG A 68 13.46 -2.26 -2.77
C ARG A 68 12.26 -1.41 -2.36
N PHE A 69 11.30 -1.20 -3.25
CA PHE A 69 10.06 -0.50 -2.91
C PHE A 69 9.22 -1.29 -1.90
N ARG A 70 9.05 -2.60 -2.11
CA ARG A 70 8.35 -3.49 -1.18
C ARG A 70 8.98 -3.41 0.21
N ARG A 71 10.29 -3.63 0.32
CA ARG A 71 11.00 -3.58 1.60
C ARG A 71 10.86 -2.22 2.27
N LYS A 72 11.01 -1.13 1.50
CA LYS A 72 10.87 0.21 2.06
C LYS A 72 9.45 0.48 2.56
N ALA A 73 8.43 -0.01 1.86
CA ALA A 73 7.05 0.10 2.28
C ALA A 73 6.80 -0.70 3.57
N GLU A 74 7.23 -1.96 3.62
CA GLU A 74 7.14 -2.83 4.81
C GLU A 74 7.77 -2.16 6.04
N GLU A 75 9.03 -1.67 5.92
CA GLU A 75 9.71 -0.92 6.98
C GLU A 75 8.97 0.37 7.37
N SER A 76 8.43 1.09 6.39
CA SER A 76 7.76 2.38 6.64
C SER A 76 6.39 2.21 7.27
N PHE A 77 5.73 1.07 7.05
CA PHE A 77 4.36 0.77 7.47
C PHE A 77 4.29 -0.12 8.71
N GLU A 78 5.41 -0.69 9.13
CA GLU A 78 5.55 -1.48 10.36
C GLU A 78 4.96 -0.71 11.57
N GLY A 79 4.05 -1.37 12.29
CA GLY A 79 3.38 -0.80 13.45
C GLY A 79 2.40 0.36 13.17
N LYS A 80 2.22 0.77 11.92
CA LYS A 80 1.29 1.86 11.52
C LYS A 80 -0.02 1.36 10.93
N MET A 81 -0.01 0.16 10.37
CA MET A 81 -1.25 -0.51 9.96
C MET A 81 -1.94 -1.02 11.21
N LEU A 82 -3.14 -0.52 11.49
CA LEU A 82 -4.01 -1.15 12.48
C LEU A 82 -4.25 -2.60 12.05
N ALA A 83 -4.34 -3.52 13.01
CA ALA A 83 -4.63 -4.92 12.70
C ALA A 83 -5.89 -4.99 11.83
N ILE A 84 -5.69 -5.30 10.55
CA ILE A 84 -6.78 -5.64 9.64
C ILE A 84 -7.22 -7.03 10.11
N ASN A 85 -8.18 -7.07 11.03
CA ASN A 85 -8.80 -8.30 11.52
C ASN A 85 -9.57 -9.02 10.42
#